data_AF-A0A931ADL4-F1
#
_entry.id   AF-A0A931ADL4-F1
#
_cell.length_a   1.000
_cell.length_b   1.000
_cell.length_c   1.000
_cell.angle_alpha   90.00
_cell.angle_beta   90.00
_cell.angle_gamma   90.00
#
_symmetry.space_group_name_H-M   'P 1'
#
loop_
_entity.id
_entity.type
_entity.pdbx_description
1 polymer ?
#
loop_
_entity_poly.entity_id
_entity_poly.type
_entity_poly.pdbx_seq_one_letter_code
_entity_poly.pdbx_strand_id
1 'polypeptide(L)'
;MRTIALVCVLGVAVLSSTVMAYGNQPDARPLDLLGYALLAATALGLAWRQTRPELALAVCVGAAAGIFTLGYALALWAVPALIALFSAIAAGRRAAGWAGAALMVATPGVAAVMTGQIDVTSAAVVWALVVLAVAQPAEVSRARRAYTAEVERRAVYAERTREEEALRRAQEERLRVARELHDVTSHTVSVIALHAAVAAEAVERAGGPPEAAAALQVIRTSSRQALSEMKAILGVLRTNDPHEP
;
A
#
# COMPACT_ATOMS: atom_id res chain seq x y z
N MET A 1 -9.36 17.20 12.58
CA MET A 1 -10.81 17.46 12.75
C MET A 1 -11.62 16.21 13.09
N ARG A 2 -11.56 15.12 12.29
CA ARG A 2 -12.31 13.88 12.56
C ARG A 2 -12.11 13.27 13.96
N THR A 3 -10.89 13.29 14.49
CA THR A 3 -10.59 12.70 15.81
C THR A 3 -11.20 13.49 16.97
N ILE A 4 -11.15 14.83 16.90
CA ILE A 4 -11.72 15.73 17.93
C ILE A 4 -13.24 15.63 17.91
N ALA A 5 -13.87 15.65 16.73
CA ALA A 5 -15.32 15.49 16.60
C ALA A 5 -15.79 14.15 17.18
N LEU A 6 -15.07 13.05 16.92
CA LEU A 6 -15.40 11.74 17.48
C LEU A 6 -15.25 11.70 19.00
N VAL A 7 -14.19 12.30 19.55
CA VAL A 7 -13.99 12.40 21.01
C VAL A 7 -15.10 13.21 21.68
N CYS A 8 -15.49 14.35 21.11
CA CYS A 8 -16.58 15.17 21.64
C CYS A 8 -17.93 14.44 21.58
N VAL A 9 -18.26 13.81 20.44
CA VAL A 9 -19.52 13.05 20.29
C VAL A 9 -19.56 11.88 21.26
N LEU A 10 -18.46 11.12 21.39
CA LEU A 10 -18.40 9.98 22.31
C LEU A 10 -18.49 10.45 23.78
N GLY A 11 -17.79 11.52 24.14
CA GLY A 11 -17.85 12.12 25.48
C GLY A 11 -19.26 12.58 25.85
N VAL A 12 -19.95 13.26 24.93
CA VAL A 12 -21.35 13.70 25.12
C VAL A 12 -22.29 12.50 25.21
N ALA A 13 -22.12 11.47 24.38
CA ALA A 13 -22.94 10.26 24.42
C ALA A 13 -22.78 9.50 25.73
N VAL A 14 -21.53 9.33 26.21
CA VAL A 14 -21.26 8.67 27.50
C VAL A 14 -21.87 9.49 28.63
N LEU A 15 -21.62 10.81 28.67
CA LEU A 15 -22.16 11.69 29.71
C LEU A 15 -23.69 11.69 29.75
N SER A 16 -24.35 11.82 28.59
CA SER A 16 -25.82 11.76 28.47
C SER A 16 -26.37 10.40 28.93
N SER A 17 -25.72 9.29 28.53
CA SER A 17 -26.13 7.95 28.95
C SER A 17 -25.98 7.72 30.46
N THR A 18 -24.92 8.27 31.08
CA THR A 18 -24.66 8.15 32.51
C THR A 18 -25.68 8.94 33.33
N VAL A 19 -26.06 10.14 32.87
CA VAL A 19 -27.13 10.94 33.50
C VAL A 19 -28.47 10.22 33.41
N MET A 20 -28.78 9.61 32.26
CA MET A 20 -30.02 8.86 32.08
C MET A 20 -30.06 7.57 32.93
N ALA A 21 -28.93 6.87 33.04
CA ALA A 21 -28.83 5.65 33.85
C ALA A 21 -28.89 5.92 35.36
N TYR A 22 -28.42 7.08 35.82
CA TYR A 22 -28.57 7.48 37.22
C TYR A 22 -30.05 7.54 37.64
N GLY A 23 -30.94 8.04 36.76
CA GLY A 23 -32.38 8.03 37.01
C GLY A 23 -33.01 6.64 37.13
N ASN A 24 -32.33 5.59 36.66
CA ASN A 24 -32.80 4.21 36.63
C ASN A 24 -32.07 3.29 37.63
N GLN A 25 -31.07 3.80 38.36
CA GLN A 25 -30.24 3.05 39.31
C GLN A 25 -30.28 3.73 40.69
N PRO A 26 -31.25 3.39 41.55
CA PRO A 26 -31.44 4.06 42.84
C PRO A 26 -30.27 3.87 43.83
N ASP A 27 -29.46 2.81 43.66
CA ASP A 27 -28.29 2.50 44.49
C ASP A 27 -26.98 3.12 43.95
N ALA A 28 -27.01 3.82 42.81
CA ALA A 28 -25.81 4.37 42.19
C ALA A 28 -25.32 5.62 42.94
N ARG A 29 -23.99 5.74 43.07
CA ARG A 29 -23.37 6.93 43.66
C ARG A 29 -23.66 8.16 42.78
N PRO A 30 -24.04 9.32 43.36
CA PRO A 30 -24.21 10.55 42.61
C PRO A 30 -22.91 10.97 41.90
N LEU A 31 -23.04 11.63 40.75
CA LEU A 31 -21.90 12.10 39.97
C LEU A 31 -21.19 13.25 40.68
N ASP A 32 -20.20 12.91 41.50
CA ASP A 32 -19.28 13.86 42.11
C ASP A 32 -18.23 14.38 41.08
N LEU A 33 -17.45 15.39 41.47
CA LEU A 33 -16.34 15.95 40.67
C LEU A 33 -15.40 14.85 40.12
N LEU A 34 -15.18 13.79 40.90
CA LEU A 34 -14.36 12.64 40.52
C LEU A 34 -14.99 11.81 39.40
N GLY A 35 -16.33 11.62 39.39
CA GLY A 35 -17.04 10.93 38.31
C GLY A 35 -16.93 11.68 36.98
N TYR A 36 -17.06 13.01 37.01
CA TYR A 36 -16.81 13.85 35.84
C TYR A 36 -15.36 13.80 35.37
N ALA A 37 -14.40 13.78 36.30
CA ALA A 37 -12.98 13.66 35.96
C ALA A 37 -12.65 12.33 35.28
N LEU A 38 -13.22 11.21 35.75
CA LEU A 38 -13.05 9.89 35.14
C LEU A 38 -13.69 9.83 33.74
N LEU A 39 -14.88 10.40 33.56
CA LEU A 39 -15.52 10.49 32.26
C LEU A 39 -14.69 11.32 31.28
N ALA A 40 -14.19 12.48 31.71
CA ALA A 40 -13.29 13.30 30.93
C ALA A 40 -11.98 12.56 30.58
N ALA A 41 -11.43 11.78 31.52
CA ALA A 41 -10.23 10.97 31.30
C ALA A 41 -10.45 9.91 30.22
N THR A 42 -11.61 9.23 30.16
CA THR A 42 -11.90 8.29 29.06
C THR A 42 -11.93 9.00 27.71
N ALA A 43 -12.61 10.15 27.61
CA ALA A 43 -12.70 10.91 26.36
C ALA A 43 -11.33 11.44 25.90
N LEU A 44 -10.55 12.02 26.82
CA LEU A 44 -9.20 12.50 26.56
C LEU A 44 -8.25 11.35 26.21
N GLY A 45 -8.38 10.20 26.87
CA GLY A 45 -7.64 8.97 26.57
C GLY A 45 -7.78 8.56 25.10
N LEU A 46 -8.99 8.63 24.55
CA LEU A 46 -9.24 8.34 23.13
C LEU A 46 -8.54 9.29 22.15
N ALA A 47 -8.24 10.53 22.56
CA ALA A 47 -7.48 11.46 21.70
C ALA A 47 -6.07 10.92 21.42
N TRP A 48 -5.48 10.19 22.35
CA TRP A 48 -4.17 9.55 22.19
C TRP A 48 -4.20 8.22 21.46
N ARG A 49 -5.36 7.71 21.02
CA ARG A 49 -5.45 6.37 20.39
C ARG A 49 -4.65 6.24 19.09
N GLN A 50 -4.43 7.36 18.38
CA GLN A 50 -3.73 7.38 17.09
C GLN A 50 -2.22 7.54 17.24
N THR A 51 -1.74 8.19 18.31
CA THR A 51 -0.31 8.49 18.51
C THR A 51 0.34 7.60 19.56
N ARG A 52 -0.37 7.25 20.64
CA ARG A 52 0.12 6.38 21.73
C ARG A 52 -0.98 5.43 22.21
N PRO A 53 -1.28 4.35 21.47
CA PRO A 53 -2.37 3.43 21.80
C PRO A 53 -2.21 2.71 23.16
N GLU A 54 -0.99 2.56 23.69
CA GLU A 54 -0.79 2.02 25.06
C GLU A 54 -1.32 2.96 26.14
N LEU A 55 -1.01 4.26 26.04
CA LEU A 55 -1.48 5.25 27.03
C LEU A 55 -3.00 5.40 26.94
N ALA A 56 -3.54 5.43 25.72
CA ALA A 56 -4.97 5.47 25.50
C ALA A 56 -5.68 4.27 26.15
N LEU A 57 -5.13 3.05 25.99
CA LEU A 57 -5.68 1.84 26.60
C LEU A 57 -5.58 1.88 28.13
N ALA A 58 -4.42 2.25 28.67
CA ALA A 58 -4.23 2.32 30.13
C ALA A 58 -5.18 3.33 30.77
N VAL A 59 -5.32 4.53 30.19
CA VAL A 59 -6.22 5.59 30.69
C VAL A 59 -7.67 5.17 30.57
N CYS A 60 -8.12 4.65 29.42
CA CYS A 60 -9.51 4.28 29.23
C CYS A 60 -9.93 3.07 30.07
N VAL A 61 -9.08 2.03 30.15
CA VAL A 61 -9.37 0.84 30.95
C VAL A 61 -9.30 1.16 32.45
N GLY A 62 -8.31 1.95 32.89
CA GLY A 62 -8.20 2.38 34.28
C GLY A 62 -9.39 3.25 34.72
N ALA A 63 -9.80 4.22 33.88
CA ALA A 63 -10.95 5.05 34.18
C ALA A 63 -12.27 4.26 34.17
N ALA A 64 -12.43 3.31 33.23
CA ALA A 64 -13.59 2.40 33.20
C ALA A 64 -13.66 1.52 34.47
N ALA A 65 -12.52 0.97 34.91
CA ALA A 65 -12.43 0.20 36.15
C ALA A 65 -12.73 1.07 37.38
N GLY A 66 -12.28 2.33 37.40
CA GLY A 66 -12.60 3.29 38.46
C GLY A 66 -14.10 3.61 38.52
N ILE A 67 -14.73 3.88 37.37
CA ILE A 67 -16.18 4.13 37.27
C ILE A 67 -16.97 2.94 37.83
N PHE A 68 -16.54 1.72 37.49
CA PHE A 68 -17.19 0.49 37.91
C PHE A 68 -17.00 0.18 39.41
N THR A 69 -15.77 0.27 39.91
CA THR A 69 -15.44 -0.05 41.31
C THR A 69 -15.98 0.97 42.32
N LEU A 70 -16.14 2.22 41.92
CA LEU A 70 -16.69 3.28 42.77
C LEU A 70 -18.23 3.33 42.79
N GLY A 71 -18.90 2.43 42.05
CA GLY A 71 -20.36 2.30 42.06
C GLY A 71 -21.09 3.44 41.33
N TYR A 72 -20.46 4.07 40.35
CA TYR A 72 -21.13 5.08 39.51
C TYR A 72 -22.07 4.40 38.50
N ALA A 73 -23.07 5.15 38.03
CA ALA A 73 -24.10 4.62 37.13
C ALA A 73 -23.51 3.95 35.87
N LEU A 74 -23.79 2.66 35.72
CA LEU A 74 -23.23 1.81 34.67
C LEU A 74 -24.07 1.91 33.39
N ALA A 75 -23.74 2.88 32.53
CA ALA A 75 -24.33 3.04 31.20
C ALA A 75 -23.35 2.59 30.11
N LEU A 76 -22.77 3.53 29.37
CA LEU A 76 -21.79 3.29 28.30
C LEU A 76 -20.32 3.28 28.79
N TRP A 77 -20.10 2.96 30.06
CA TRP A 77 -18.80 3.08 30.74
C TRP A 77 -17.67 2.30 30.06
N ALA A 78 -17.98 1.17 29.43
CA ALA A 78 -16.99 0.30 28.79
C ALA A 78 -16.70 0.65 27.31
N VAL A 79 -17.57 1.42 26.63
CA VAL A 79 -17.41 1.71 25.20
C VAL A 79 -16.08 2.42 24.88
N PRO A 80 -15.66 3.45 25.65
CA PRO A 80 -14.35 4.07 25.45
C PRO A 80 -13.19 3.09 25.58
N ALA A 81 -13.26 2.16 26.54
CA ALA A 81 -12.25 1.12 26.76
C ALA A 81 -12.23 0.09 25.63
N LEU A 82 -13.38 -0.33 25.12
CA LEU A 82 -13.48 -1.22 23.95
C LEU A 82 -12.89 -0.59 22.69
N ILE A 83 -13.13 0.70 22.45
CA ILE A 83 -12.55 1.41 21.30
C ILE A 83 -11.02 1.53 21.45
N ALA A 84 -10.52 1.77 22.66
CA ALA A 84 -9.09 1.81 22.94
C ALA A 84 -8.44 0.42 22.77
N LEU A 85 -9.11 -0.65 23.22
CA LEU A 85 -8.71 -2.04 23.03
C LEU A 85 -8.60 -2.39 21.53
N PHE A 86 -9.66 -2.11 20.75
CA PHE A 86 -9.65 -2.29 19.30
C PHE A 86 -8.46 -1.58 18.65
N SER A 87 -8.23 -0.32 19.03
CA SER A 87 -7.17 0.51 18.46
C SER A 87 -5.77 -0.05 18.81
N ALA A 88 -5.56 -0.56 20.02
CA ALA A 88 -4.29 -1.16 20.43
C ALA A 88 -3.99 -2.49 19.72
N ILE A 89 -5.00 -3.35 19.55
CA ILE A 89 -4.87 -4.62 18.81
C ILE A 89 -4.64 -4.34 17.33
N ALA A 90 -5.39 -3.41 16.73
CA ALA A 90 -5.21 -2.99 15.34
C ALA A 90 -3.83 -2.37 15.09
N ALA A 91 -3.26 -1.65 16.06
CA ALA A 91 -1.90 -1.13 16.03
C ALA A 91 -0.82 -2.21 16.27
N GLY A 92 -1.21 -3.45 16.58
CA GLY A 92 -0.32 -4.60 16.70
C GLY A 92 0.31 -4.82 18.08
N ARG A 93 -0.15 -4.11 19.11
CA ARG A 93 0.35 -4.21 20.48
C ARG A 93 -0.37 -5.33 21.26
N ARG A 94 -0.06 -6.59 20.91
CA ARG A 94 -0.75 -7.79 21.43
C ARG A 94 -0.70 -7.89 22.96
N ALA A 95 0.46 -7.69 23.58
CA ALA A 95 0.60 -7.81 25.03
C ALA A 95 -0.29 -6.80 25.79
N ALA A 96 -0.26 -5.53 25.38
CA ALA A 96 -1.09 -4.48 25.99
C ALA A 96 -2.59 -4.69 25.72
N GLY A 97 -2.95 -5.15 24.52
CA GLY A 97 -4.33 -5.47 24.16
C GLY A 97 -4.88 -6.62 25.02
N TRP A 98 -4.17 -7.75 25.10
CA TRP A 98 -4.60 -8.89 25.91
C TRP A 98 -4.60 -8.59 27.42
N ALA A 99 -3.66 -7.78 27.91
CA ALA A 99 -3.68 -7.31 29.29
C ALA A 99 -4.91 -6.43 29.60
N GLY A 100 -5.26 -5.50 28.69
CA GLY A 100 -6.46 -4.68 28.82
C GLY A 100 -7.76 -5.49 28.75
N ALA A 101 -7.82 -6.45 27.83
CA ALA A 101 -8.90 -7.42 27.71
C ALA A 101 -9.09 -8.23 29.00
N ALA A 102 -8.02 -8.77 29.56
CA ALA A 102 -8.06 -9.51 30.83
C ALA A 102 -8.58 -8.63 31.97
N LEU A 103 -8.13 -7.37 32.05
CA LEU A 103 -8.59 -6.43 33.07
C LEU A 103 -10.08 -6.07 32.92
N MET A 104 -10.57 -5.91 31.68
CA MET A 104 -12.00 -5.68 31.41
C MET A 104 -12.89 -6.87 31.79
N VAL A 105 -12.39 -8.10 31.72
CA VAL A 105 -13.12 -9.31 32.17
C VAL A 105 -13.02 -9.49 33.68
N ALA A 106 -11.84 -9.24 34.26
CA ALA A 106 -11.59 -9.43 35.69
C ALA A 106 -12.37 -8.45 36.55
N THR A 107 -12.49 -7.18 36.14
CA THR A 107 -13.18 -6.13 36.92
C THR A 107 -14.63 -6.50 37.29
N PRO A 108 -15.51 -6.91 36.35
CA PRO A 108 -16.87 -7.35 36.68
C PRO A 108 -16.92 -8.71 37.37
N GLY A 109 -15.99 -9.63 37.08
CA GLY A 109 -15.90 -10.91 37.79
C GLY A 109 -15.60 -10.76 39.27
N VAL A 110 -14.64 -9.88 39.62
CA VAL A 110 -14.30 -9.57 41.02
C VAL A 110 -15.47 -8.92 41.73
N ALA A 111 -16.18 -7.98 41.09
CA ALA A 111 -17.37 -7.39 41.72
C ALA A 111 -18.49 -8.41 41.92
N ALA A 112 -18.71 -9.32 40.99
CA ALA A 112 -19.69 -10.41 41.15
C ALA A 112 -19.37 -11.28 42.39
N VAL A 113 -18.08 -11.57 42.64
CA VAL A 113 -17.64 -12.28 43.85
C VAL A 113 -17.91 -11.46 45.12
N MET A 114 -17.63 -10.16 45.09
CA MET A 114 -17.75 -9.29 46.26
C MET A 114 -19.21 -8.95 46.62
N THR A 115 -20.08 -8.78 45.64
CA THR A 115 -21.49 -8.42 45.88
C THR A 115 -22.41 -9.63 46.03
N GLY A 116 -22.05 -10.77 45.43
CA GLY A 116 -22.87 -11.99 45.43
C GLY A 116 -24.21 -11.85 44.71
N GLN A 117 -24.46 -10.72 44.05
CA GLN A 117 -25.73 -10.42 43.37
C GLN A 117 -25.83 -11.04 41.97
N ILE A 118 -24.68 -11.35 41.36
CA ILE A 118 -24.56 -11.86 40.00
C ILE A 118 -23.67 -13.10 40.04
N ASP A 119 -24.04 -14.15 39.29
CA ASP A 119 -23.19 -15.32 39.14
C ASP A 119 -21.87 -14.95 38.43
N VAL A 120 -20.75 -15.26 39.07
CA VAL A 120 -19.39 -14.92 38.60
C VAL A 120 -19.13 -15.50 37.22
N THR A 121 -19.62 -16.70 36.96
CA THR A 121 -19.45 -17.39 35.67
C THR A 121 -20.18 -16.63 34.57
N SER A 122 -21.43 -16.25 34.81
CA SER A 122 -22.22 -15.47 33.85
C SER A 122 -21.57 -14.12 33.52
N ALA A 123 -21.08 -13.39 34.52
CA ALA A 123 -20.40 -12.11 34.33
C ALA A 123 -19.09 -12.27 33.53
N ALA A 124 -18.27 -13.26 33.87
CA ALA A 124 -17.03 -13.54 33.15
C ALA A 124 -17.28 -13.94 31.70
N VAL A 125 -18.28 -14.80 31.44
CA VAL A 125 -18.64 -15.25 30.08
C VAL A 125 -19.13 -14.10 29.23
N VAL A 126 -20.04 -13.26 29.75
CA VAL A 126 -20.55 -12.10 29.00
C VAL A 126 -19.42 -11.15 28.61
N TRP A 127 -18.55 -10.79 29.56
CA TRP A 127 -17.45 -9.88 29.27
C TRP A 127 -16.39 -10.49 28.36
N ALA A 128 -16.12 -11.79 28.47
CA ALA A 128 -15.27 -12.50 27.54
C ALA A 128 -15.83 -12.43 26.11
N LEU A 129 -17.15 -12.65 25.94
CA LEU A 129 -17.80 -12.53 24.63
C LEU A 129 -17.74 -11.10 24.07
N VAL A 130 -17.96 -10.07 24.90
CA VAL A 130 -17.86 -8.66 24.48
C VAL A 130 -16.44 -8.32 24.02
N VAL A 131 -15.43 -8.73 24.80
CA VAL A 131 -14.03 -8.51 24.45
C VAL A 131 -13.66 -9.25 23.16
N LEU A 132 -14.07 -10.51 23.00
CA LEU A 132 -13.81 -11.29 21.80
C LEU A 132 -14.50 -10.70 20.56
N ALA A 133 -15.73 -10.21 20.70
CA ALA A 133 -16.47 -9.56 19.62
C ALA A 133 -15.76 -8.30 19.09
N VAL A 134 -14.91 -7.67 19.89
CA VAL A 134 -14.11 -6.49 19.50
C VAL A 134 -12.69 -6.87 19.05
N ALA A 135 -12.06 -7.84 19.73
CA ALA A 135 -10.70 -8.27 19.42
C ALA A 135 -10.60 -8.99 18.06
N GLN A 136 -11.56 -9.86 17.73
CA GLN A 136 -11.54 -10.64 16.49
C GLN A 136 -11.59 -9.74 15.23
N PRO A 137 -12.52 -8.76 15.11
CA PRO A 137 -12.51 -7.83 13.98
C PRO A 137 -11.26 -6.95 13.93
N ALA A 138 -10.65 -6.63 15.07
CA ALA A 138 -9.41 -5.85 15.11
C ALA A 138 -8.26 -6.62 14.43
N GLU A 139 -8.12 -7.92 14.73
CA GLU A 139 -7.12 -8.78 14.09
C GLU A 139 -7.39 -8.96 12.59
N VAL A 140 -8.65 -9.19 12.20
CA VAL A 140 -9.06 -9.29 10.79
C VAL A 140 -8.79 -7.99 10.04
N SER A 141 -9.07 -6.83 10.66
CA SER A 141 -8.82 -5.52 10.04
C SER A 141 -7.33 -5.28 9.81
N ARG A 142 -6.48 -5.72 10.75
CA ARG A 142 -5.01 -5.64 10.62
C ARG A 142 -4.52 -6.58 9.52
N ALA A 143 -4.99 -7.82 9.50
CA ALA A 143 -4.65 -8.79 8.46
C ALA A 143 -5.05 -8.29 7.08
N ARG A 144 -6.26 -7.72 6.95
CA ARG A 144 -6.72 -7.09 5.70
C ARG A 144 -5.83 -5.95 5.27
N ARG A 145 -5.46 -5.03 6.18
CA ARG A 145 -4.56 -3.90 5.86
C ARG A 145 -3.18 -4.37 5.41
N ALA A 146 -2.63 -5.40 6.06
CA ALA A 146 -1.35 -6.00 5.67
C ALA A 146 -1.46 -6.66 4.28
N TYR A 147 -2.54 -7.40 4.04
CA TYR A 147 -2.80 -8.03 2.75
C TYR A 147 -2.95 -7.00 1.62
N THR A 148 -3.73 -5.93 1.83
CA THR A 148 -3.91 -4.88 0.82
C THR A 148 -2.61 -4.15 0.51
N ALA A 149 -1.79 -3.87 1.51
CA ALA A 149 -0.49 -3.23 1.31
C ALA A 149 0.48 -4.14 0.52
N GLU A 150 0.42 -5.45 0.76
CA GLU A 150 1.20 -6.43 0.00
C GLU A 150 0.72 -6.55 -1.45
N VAL A 151 -0.60 -6.58 -1.68
CA VAL A 151 -1.18 -6.59 -3.02
C VAL A 151 -0.80 -5.32 -3.80
N GLU A 152 -0.86 -4.15 -3.16
CA GLU A 152 -0.48 -2.88 -3.77
C GLU A 152 1.01 -2.86 -4.13
N ARG A 153 1.89 -3.34 -3.24
CA ARG A 153 3.32 -3.50 -3.55
C ARG A 153 3.56 -4.41 -4.75
N ARG A 154 2.85 -5.54 -4.82
CA ARG A 154 2.95 -6.48 -5.95
C ARG A 154 2.44 -5.87 -7.25
N ALA A 155 1.36 -5.08 -7.19
CA ALA A 155 0.83 -4.38 -8.36
C ALA A 155 1.84 -3.37 -8.91
N VAL A 156 2.43 -2.54 -8.05
CA VAL A 156 3.47 -1.57 -8.44
C VAL A 156 4.70 -2.27 -9.02
N TYR A 157 5.13 -3.38 -8.43
CA TYR A 157 6.26 -4.15 -8.95
C TYR A 157 5.96 -4.76 -10.33
N ALA A 158 4.76 -5.32 -10.51
CA ALA A 158 4.33 -5.91 -11.77
C ALA A 158 4.17 -4.84 -12.88
N GLU A 159 3.70 -3.64 -12.54
CA GLU A 159 3.60 -2.52 -13.48
C GLU A 159 4.99 -2.09 -13.97
N ARG A 160 5.94 -1.87 -13.05
CA ARG A 160 7.33 -1.53 -13.40
C ARG A 160 7.97 -2.60 -14.29
N THR A 161 7.81 -3.87 -13.94
CA THR A 161 8.36 -4.98 -14.72
C THR A 161 7.78 -4.99 -16.14
N ARG A 162 6.47 -4.73 -16.29
CA ARG A 162 5.83 -4.64 -17.62
C ARG A 162 6.33 -3.47 -18.45
N GLU A 163 6.54 -2.31 -17.83
CA GLU A 163 7.10 -1.13 -18.51
C GLU A 163 8.53 -1.40 -18.98
N GLU A 164 9.36 -1.98 -18.13
CA GLU A 164 10.75 -2.36 -18.47
C GLU A 164 10.78 -3.40 -19.60
N GLU A 165 9.93 -4.43 -19.54
CA GLU A 165 9.79 -5.40 -20.62
C GLU A 165 9.29 -4.76 -21.92
N ALA A 166 8.33 -3.85 -21.86
CA ALA A 166 7.81 -3.17 -23.05
C ALA A 166 8.89 -2.28 -23.70
N LEU A 167 9.66 -1.54 -22.90
CA LEU A 167 10.79 -0.75 -23.38
C LEU A 167 11.86 -1.64 -24.01
N ARG A 168 12.20 -2.75 -23.36
CA ARG A 168 13.16 -3.72 -23.89
C ARG A 168 12.69 -4.31 -25.22
N ARG A 169 11.44 -4.77 -25.31
CA ARG A 169 10.86 -5.30 -26.56
C ARG A 169 10.84 -4.24 -27.66
N ALA A 170 10.53 -2.99 -27.34
CA ALA A 170 10.55 -1.90 -28.31
C ALA A 170 11.98 -1.59 -28.82
N GLN A 171 12.99 -1.68 -27.95
CA GLN A 171 14.40 -1.53 -28.34
C GLN A 171 14.88 -2.70 -29.22
N GLU A 172 14.57 -3.94 -28.83
CA GLU A 172 14.88 -5.14 -29.61
C GLU A 172 14.24 -5.07 -31.02
N GLU A 173 12.99 -4.62 -31.09
CA GLU A 173 12.28 -4.42 -32.37
C GLU A 173 12.94 -3.34 -33.23
N ARG A 174 13.32 -2.19 -32.65
CA ARG A 174 14.04 -1.14 -33.39
C ARG A 174 15.37 -1.65 -33.96
N LEU A 175 16.11 -2.46 -33.21
CA LEU A 175 17.36 -3.07 -33.67
C LEU A 175 17.13 -4.14 -34.74
N ARG A 176 16.00 -4.86 -34.69
CA ARG A 176 15.59 -5.81 -35.73
C ARG A 176 15.28 -5.08 -37.03
N VAL A 177 14.41 -4.06 -36.96
CA VAL A 177 14.02 -3.23 -38.12
C VAL A 177 15.25 -2.57 -38.74
N ALA A 178 16.17 -2.02 -37.92
CA ALA A 178 17.39 -1.40 -38.44
C ALA A 178 18.28 -2.40 -39.21
N ARG A 179 18.40 -3.65 -38.73
CA ARG A 179 19.15 -4.72 -39.42
C ARG A 179 18.48 -5.17 -40.72
N GLU A 180 17.17 -5.40 -40.69
CA GLU A 180 16.41 -5.78 -41.88
C GLU A 180 16.48 -4.69 -42.95
N LEU A 181 16.32 -3.41 -42.55
CA LEU A 181 16.52 -2.27 -43.45
C LEU A 181 17.95 -2.25 -43.99
N HIS A 182 18.98 -2.48 -43.17
CA HIS A 182 20.37 -2.52 -43.62
C HIS A 182 20.62 -3.65 -44.63
N ASP A 183 20.09 -4.84 -44.39
CA ASP A 183 20.31 -6.00 -45.25
C ASP A 183 19.64 -5.79 -46.62
N VAL A 184 18.38 -5.36 -46.64
CA VAL A 184 17.64 -5.10 -47.88
C VAL A 184 18.25 -3.93 -48.65
N THR A 185 18.63 -2.83 -47.98
CA THR A 185 19.27 -1.68 -48.64
C THR A 185 20.66 -2.00 -49.15
N SER A 186 21.50 -2.67 -48.36
CA SER A 186 22.86 -3.08 -48.77
C SER A 186 22.81 -4.03 -49.96
N HIS A 187 21.89 -4.99 -49.93
CA HIS A 187 21.69 -5.92 -51.04
C HIS A 187 21.26 -5.18 -52.31
N THR A 188 20.24 -4.33 -52.23
CA THR A 188 19.71 -3.58 -53.38
C THR A 188 20.76 -2.66 -54.00
N VAL A 189 21.50 -1.90 -53.19
CA VAL A 189 22.56 -1.00 -53.69
C VAL A 189 23.73 -1.80 -54.29
N SER A 190 24.04 -2.98 -53.75
CA SER A 190 25.06 -3.88 -54.32
C SER A 190 24.65 -4.40 -55.71
N VAL A 191 23.39 -4.77 -55.89
CA VAL A 191 22.83 -5.20 -57.18
C VAL A 191 22.85 -4.05 -58.20
N ILE A 192 22.47 -2.82 -57.79
CA ILE A 192 22.56 -1.63 -58.65
C ILE A 192 24.00 -1.40 -59.10
N ALA A 193 24.97 -1.47 -58.18
CA ALA A 193 26.39 -1.31 -58.51
C ALA A 193 26.88 -2.38 -59.49
N LEU A 194 26.42 -3.63 -59.34
CA LEU A 194 26.73 -4.73 -60.25
C LEU A 194 26.12 -4.52 -61.64
N HIS A 195 24.82 -4.22 -61.73
CA HIS A 195 24.14 -3.95 -63.00
C HIS A 195 24.74 -2.75 -63.73
N ALA A 196 25.06 -1.66 -63.02
CA ALA A 196 25.73 -0.51 -63.60
C ALA A 196 27.11 -0.88 -64.18
N ALA A 197 27.86 -1.74 -63.50
CA ALA A 197 29.15 -2.24 -64.01
C ALA A 197 28.99 -3.10 -65.27
N VAL A 198 28.04 -4.04 -65.27
CA VAL A 198 27.77 -4.91 -66.45
C VAL A 198 27.27 -4.10 -67.63
N ALA A 199 26.38 -3.12 -67.39
CA ALA A 199 25.86 -2.26 -68.44
C ALA A 199 26.95 -1.35 -69.04
N ALA A 200 27.84 -0.78 -68.21
CA ALA A 200 28.95 0.05 -68.70
C ALA A 200 29.85 -0.75 -69.65
N GLU A 201 30.20 -1.98 -69.27
CA GLU A 201 31.06 -2.86 -70.09
C GLU A 201 30.36 -3.31 -71.39
N ALA A 202 29.05 -3.54 -71.35
CA ALA A 202 28.26 -3.87 -72.54
C ALA A 202 28.19 -2.69 -73.52
N VAL A 203 28.01 -1.46 -73.04
CA VAL A 203 28.01 -0.24 -73.87
C VAL A 203 29.37 -0.01 -74.51
N GLU A 204 30.46 -0.16 -73.76
CA GLU A 204 31.83 -0.06 -74.29
C GLU A 204 32.10 -1.11 -75.38
N ARG A 205 31.76 -2.37 -75.13
CA ARG A 205 31.95 -3.46 -76.11
C ARG A 205 31.11 -3.29 -77.38
N ALA A 206 29.93 -2.70 -77.28
CA ALA A 206 29.05 -2.46 -78.42
C ALA A 206 29.40 -1.18 -79.23
N GLY A 207 30.39 -0.40 -78.79
CA GLY A 207 30.72 0.89 -79.42
C GLY A 207 29.64 1.96 -79.22
N GLY A 208 28.90 1.90 -78.10
CA GLY A 208 27.85 2.87 -77.77
C GLY A 208 28.39 4.25 -77.39
N PRO A 209 27.51 5.23 -77.15
CA PRO A 209 27.92 6.61 -76.84
C PRO A 209 28.80 6.65 -75.58
N PRO A 210 29.97 7.34 -75.61
CA PRO A 210 30.88 7.40 -74.47
C PRO A 210 30.23 8.05 -73.23
N GLU A 211 29.27 8.94 -73.44
CA GLU A 211 28.48 9.59 -72.39
C GLU A 211 27.63 8.57 -71.59
N ALA A 212 27.12 7.52 -72.23
CA ALA A 212 26.31 6.50 -71.57
C ALA A 212 27.16 5.59 -70.66
N ALA A 213 28.37 5.20 -71.12
CA ALA A 213 29.32 4.45 -70.31
C ALA A 213 29.82 5.27 -69.09
N ALA A 214 30.10 6.57 -69.30
CA ALA A 214 30.48 7.48 -68.23
C ALA A 214 29.39 7.62 -67.16
N ALA A 215 28.13 7.80 -67.56
CA ALA A 215 27.00 7.88 -66.63
C ALA A 215 26.82 6.61 -65.79
N LEU A 216 26.96 5.42 -66.40
CA LEU A 216 26.89 4.14 -65.69
C LEU A 216 28.04 3.98 -64.68
N GLN A 217 29.24 4.51 -65.00
CA GLN A 217 30.33 4.51 -64.04
C GLN A 217 30.11 5.45 -62.85
N VAL A 218 29.46 6.59 -63.06
CA VAL A 218 29.04 7.49 -61.97
C VAL A 218 28.05 6.78 -61.05
N ILE A 219 27.08 6.02 -61.61
CA ILE A 219 26.13 5.22 -60.81
C ILE A 219 26.88 4.17 -59.99
N ARG A 220 27.80 3.41 -60.61
CA ARG A 220 28.60 2.38 -59.91
C ARG A 220 29.41 2.96 -58.76
N THR A 221 30.10 4.08 -58.97
CA THR A 221 30.92 4.72 -57.93
C THR A 221 30.07 5.29 -56.81
N SER A 222 28.98 5.99 -57.14
CA SER A 222 28.02 6.51 -56.15
C SER A 222 27.42 5.40 -55.28
N SER A 223 27.00 4.27 -55.88
CA SER A 223 26.49 3.12 -55.14
C SER A 223 27.54 2.48 -54.22
N ARG A 224 28.81 2.40 -54.66
CA ARG A 224 29.90 1.88 -53.81
C ARG A 224 30.22 2.80 -52.64
N GLN A 225 30.18 4.11 -52.87
CA GLN A 225 30.37 5.10 -51.82
C GLN A 225 29.26 5.02 -50.77
N ALA A 226 28.00 4.94 -51.19
CA ALA A 226 26.86 4.79 -50.28
C ALA A 226 26.97 3.53 -49.39
N LEU A 227 27.41 2.40 -49.96
CA LEU A 227 27.67 1.16 -49.19
C LEU A 227 28.80 1.33 -48.15
N SER A 228 29.84 2.08 -48.50
CA SER A 228 30.96 2.36 -47.58
C SER A 228 30.52 3.24 -46.41
N GLU A 229 29.75 4.29 -46.69
CA GLU A 229 29.22 5.20 -45.67
C GLU A 229 28.26 4.48 -44.72
N MET A 230 27.37 3.62 -45.22
CA MET A 230 26.51 2.77 -44.40
C MET A 230 27.29 1.82 -43.46
N LYS A 231 28.36 1.19 -43.97
CA LYS A 231 29.21 0.31 -43.16
C LYS A 231 29.95 1.07 -42.05
N ALA A 232 30.36 2.31 -42.33
CA ALA A 232 31.01 3.16 -41.33
C ALA A 232 30.05 3.51 -40.18
N ILE A 233 28.79 3.85 -40.48
CA ILE A 233 27.77 4.15 -39.46
C ILE A 233 27.51 2.94 -38.54
N LEU A 234 27.40 1.73 -39.10
CA LEU A 234 27.26 0.51 -38.29
C LEU A 234 28.51 0.16 -37.48
N GLY A 235 29.70 0.45 -38.02
CA GLY A 235 30.96 0.27 -37.30
C GLY A 235 31.01 1.08 -36.00
N VAL A 236 30.49 2.30 -36.02
CA VAL A 236 30.41 3.19 -34.85
C VAL A 236 29.35 2.75 -33.82
N LEU A 237 28.23 2.15 -34.26
CA LEU A 237 27.27 1.55 -33.32
C LEU A 237 27.82 0.29 -32.64
N ARG A 238 28.68 -0.48 -33.32
CA ARG A 238 29.26 -1.73 -32.77
C ARG A 238 30.44 -1.49 -31.82
N THR A 239 31.14 -0.35 -31.91
CA THR A 239 32.27 -0.02 -31.01
C THR A 239 31.85 0.63 -29.69
N ASN A 240 30.57 1.00 -29.55
CA ASN A 240 30.00 1.58 -28.32
C ASN A 240 29.20 0.56 -27.49
N ASP A 241 29.35 -0.74 -27.75
CA ASP A 241 28.82 -1.80 -26.88
C ASP A 241 29.87 -2.10 -25.79
N PRO A 242 29.69 -1.66 -24.52
CA PRO A 242 30.69 -1.85 -23.46
C PRO A 242 30.61 -3.24 -22.79
N HIS A 243 29.95 -4.21 -23.42
CA HIS A 243 30.04 -5.63 -23.05
C HIS A 243 31.04 -6.27 -24.03
N GLU A 244 32.24 -6.74 -23.69
CA GLU A 244 32.81 -7.26 -22.44
C GLU A 244 34.35 -7.40 -22.73
N PRO A 245 35.24 -7.69 -21.74
CA PRO A 245 35.06 -8.66 -20.66
C PRO A 245 35.06 -8.08 -19.24
#